data_AF-A0AAD4DD81-F1
#
_entry.id   AF-A0AAD4DD81-F1
#
_cell.length_a   1.000
_cell.length_b   1.000
_cell.length_c   1.000
_cell.angle_alpha   90.00
_cell.angle_beta   90.00
_cell.angle_gamma   90.00
#
_symmetry.space_group_name_H-M   'P 1'
#
loop_
_entity.id
_entity.type
_entity.pdbx_description
1 polymer ?
#
loop_
_entity_poly.entity_id
_entity_poly.type
_entity_poly.pdbx_seq_one_letter_code
_entity_poly.pdbx_strand_id
1 'polypeptide(L)'
;MKFFTTLTLVLATISAVVLAQGSTPTDNGAPTPCMVCLQDSLQSLPACTSLKIVVGDMNPASDPAFAECLCSSLDGAWIDKCLSTCSQDIVSFKNAYPENIQGAGLICSGAKPTFVPASLAK
;
A
#
# COMPACT_ATOMS: atom_id res chain seq x y z
N MET A 1 -0.62 -49.04 11.46
CA MET A 1 -1.64 -48.04 11.86
C MET A 1 -1.18 -46.72 11.21
N LYS A 2 -1.77 -46.16 10.13
CA LYS A 2 -3.11 -45.58 9.98
C LYS A 2 -3.40 -44.69 11.21
N PHE A 3 -3.49 -43.35 11.19
CA PHE A 3 -4.08 -42.42 10.22
C PHE A 3 -3.95 -40.93 10.67
N PHE A 4 -4.03 -39.99 9.71
CA PHE A 4 -4.69 -38.65 9.72
C PHE A 4 -4.21 -37.49 10.63
N THR A 5 -3.80 -36.34 10.05
CA THR A 5 -4.52 -35.03 9.91
C THR A 5 -4.82 -34.37 11.27
N THR A 6 -4.58 -33.08 11.58
CA THR A 6 -4.98 -31.79 10.95
C THR A 6 -4.41 -30.67 11.88
N LEU A 7 -3.92 -29.53 11.38
CA LEU A 7 -4.63 -28.21 11.34
C LEU A 7 -5.15 -27.80 12.75
N THR A 8 -4.81 -26.71 13.43
CA THR A 8 -4.82 -25.25 13.13
C THR A 8 -4.51 -24.58 14.50
N LEU A 9 -3.91 -23.41 14.66
CA LEU A 9 -4.55 -22.08 14.55
C LEU A 9 -3.47 -21.05 14.96
N VAL A 10 -2.79 -20.43 14.00
CA VAL A 10 -2.94 -19.00 13.64
C VAL A 10 -3.35 -18.11 14.82
N LEU A 11 -2.38 -17.42 15.41
CA LEU A 11 -2.58 -16.12 16.03
C LEU A 11 -1.63 -15.12 15.36
N ALA A 12 -1.81 -14.90 14.06
CA ALA A 12 -1.17 -13.80 13.36
C ALA A 12 -1.95 -12.52 13.66
N THR A 13 -1.71 -11.95 14.83
CA THR A 13 -1.97 -10.53 15.07
C THR A 13 -0.89 -9.74 14.34
N ILE A 14 -1.03 -9.58 13.03
CA ILE A 14 -0.30 -8.54 12.31
C ILE A 14 -1.36 -7.61 11.75
N SER A 15 -1.58 -6.59 12.56
CA SER A 15 -2.39 -5.42 12.35
C SER A 15 -2.29 -4.92 10.91
N ALA A 16 -3.44 -4.47 10.40
CA ALA A 16 -3.61 -3.63 9.21
C ALA A 16 -2.31 -2.88 8.87
N VAL A 17 -1.66 -3.30 7.78
CA VAL A 17 -0.49 -2.62 7.23
C VAL A 17 -0.94 -1.26 6.72
N VAL A 18 -0.96 -0.30 7.64
CA VAL A 18 -0.09 0.88 7.60
C VAL A 18 -0.08 1.59 6.23
N LEU A 19 -1.22 2.16 5.86
CA LEU A 19 -1.25 3.48 5.21
C LEU A 19 -1.56 4.59 6.22
N ALA A 20 -1.42 4.29 7.52
CA ALA A 20 -1.78 5.16 8.65
C ALA A 20 -0.67 5.35 9.70
N GLN A 21 0.58 4.90 9.46
CA GLN A 21 1.70 5.19 10.39
C GLN A 21 2.40 6.47 9.96
N GLY A 22 1.71 7.56 10.26
CA GLY A 22 2.10 8.93 10.12
C GLY A 22 0.86 9.74 10.49
N SER A 23 0.61 9.86 11.79
CA SER A 23 -0.65 10.27 12.45
C SER A 23 -1.76 9.20 12.45
N THR A 24 -2.15 8.77 13.64
CA THR A 24 -3.50 8.27 13.90
C THR A 24 -4.52 9.15 13.17
N PRO A 25 -5.44 8.63 12.34
CA PRO A 25 -6.61 9.37 11.95
C PRO A 25 -7.52 9.41 13.18
N THR A 26 -7.24 10.34 14.09
CA THR A 26 -8.26 10.77 15.03
C THR A 26 -9.12 11.77 14.26
N ASP A 27 -10.41 11.47 14.26
CA ASP A 27 -11.51 12.26 13.74
C ASP A 27 -11.80 12.16 12.24
N ASN A 28 -13.09 12.23 11.95
CA ASN A 28 -13.76 12.27 10.66
C ASN A 28 -13.37 13.52 9.81
N GLY A 29 -12.08 13.85 9.71
CA GLY A 29 -11.55 15.12 9.21
C GLY A 29 -10.79 14.96 7.89
N ALA A 30 -10.80 16.03 7.10
CA ALA A 30 -10.19 16.13 5.78
C ALA A 30 -8.74 15.57 5.70
N PRO A 31 -8.30 15.06 4.53
CA PRO A 31 -6.94 14.56 4.36
C PRO A 31 -5.90 15.61 4.74
N THR A 32 -4.87 15.19 5.48
CA THR A 32 -3.77 16.09 5.88
C THR A 32 -3.02 16.59 4.64
N PRO A 33 -2.32 17.74 4.70
CA PRO A 33 -1.51 18.22 3.58
C PRO A 33 -0.48 17.21 3.07
N CYS A 34 0.08 16.40 3.98
CA CYS A 34 0.99 15.31 3.61
C CYS A 34 0.27 14.21 2.82
N MET A 35 -0.92 13.78 3.26
CA MET A 35 -1.73 12.77 2.54
C MET A 35 -2.13 13.26 1.15
N VAL A 36 -2.53 14.53 1.02
CA VAL A 36 -2.85 15.13 -0.28
C VAL A 36 -1.62 15.16 -1.18
N CYS A 37 -0.47 15.62 -0.67
CA CYS A 37 0.78 15.63 -1.44
C CYS A 37 1.16 14.24 -1.93
N LEU A 38 1.09 13.23 -1.07
CA LEU A 38 1.44 11.86 -1.42
C LEU A 38 0.48 11.29 -2.47
N GLN A 39 -0.81 11.55 -2.33
CA GLN A 39 -1.80 11.17 -3.32
C GLN A 39 -1.53 11.82 -4.68
N ASP A 40 -1.30 13.14 -4.71
CA ASP A 40 -1.03 13.89 -5.93
C ASP A 40 0.29 13.44 -6.59
N SER A 41 1.31 13.21 -5.77
CA SER A 41 2.62 12.75 -6.24
C SER A 41 2.53 11.35 -6.85
N LEU A 42 1.79 10.44 -6.22
CA LEU A 42 1.55 9.11 -6.76
C LEU A 42 0.72 9.17 -8.05
N GLN A 43 -0.35 9.97 -8.09
CA GLN A 43 -1.18 10.19 -9.29
C GLN A 43 -0.40 10.84 -10.44
N SER A 44 0.68 11.59 -10.14
CA SER A 44 1.54 12.18 -11.17
C SER A 44 2.40 11.17 -11.93
N LEU A 45 2.48 9.92 -11.47
CA LEU A 45 3.20 8.86 -12.17
C LEU A 45 2.42 8.45 -13.43
N PRO A 46 3.10 8.22 -14.58
CA PRO A 46 2.43 7.89 -15.83
C PRO A 46 1.44 6.72 -15.73
N ALA A 47 1.82 5.65 -15.02
CA ALA A 47 0.99 4.46 -14.82
C ALA A 47 -0.18 4.67 -13.83
N CYS A 48 -0.23 5.81 -13.13
CA CYS A 48 -1.22 6.11 -12.10
C CYS A 48 -2.20 7.22 -12.52
N THR A 49 -1.95 7.93 -13.62
CA THR A 49 -2.71 9.13 -14.05
C THR A 49 -4.20 8.89 -14.31
N SER A 50 -4.57 7.70 -14.75
CA SER A 50 -5.97 7.32 -15.02
C SER A 50 -6.70 6.80 -13.78
N LEU A 51 -5.99 6.64 -12.66
CA LEU A 51 -6.54 6.04 -11.45
C LEU A 51 -7.08 7.10 -10.50
N LYS A 52 -8.29 6.86 -10.00
CA LYS A 52 -8.83 7.64 -8.89
C LYS A 52 -8.28 7.11 -7.57
N ILE A 53 -7.09 7.55 -7.21
CA ILE A 53 -6.43 7.17 -5.95
C ILE A 53 -7.06 8.01 -4.82
N VAL A 54 -7.82 7.38 -3.90
CA VAL A 54 -8.37 8.03 -2.70
C VAL A 54 -7.81 7.35 -1.46
N VAL A 55 -7.09 8.10 -0.61
CA VAL A 55 -6.52 7.54 0.62
C VAL A 55 -7.64 6.98 1.52
N GLY A 56 -7.55 5.70 1.88
CA GLY A 56 -8.50 5.02 2.78
C GLY A 56 -9.69 4.31 2.09
N ASP A 57 -9.95 4.58 0.82
CA ASP A 57 -11.04 3.97 0.04
C ASP A 57 -10.52 3.34 -1.26
N MET A 58 -9.48 2.50 -1.12
CA MET A 58 -8.94 1.73 -2.22
C MET A 58 -9.21 0.25 -2.00
N ASN A 59 -9.94 -0.36 -2.94
CA ASN A 59 -9.98 -1.81 -3.10
C ASN A 59 -9.03 -2.21 -4.25
N PRO A 60 -7.74 -2.44 -3.95
CA PRO A 60 -6.74 -2.72 -4.96
C PRO A 60 -6.91 -4.08 -5.66
N ALA A 61 -7.71 -5.00 -5.09
CA ALA A 61 -7.99 -6.30 -5.69
C ALA A 61 -8.95 -6.23 -6.90
N SER A 62 -9.70 -5.13 -7.04
CA SER A 62 -10.67 -4.95 -8.13
C SER A 62 -10.13 -4.21 -9.35
N ASP A 63 -8.93 -3.63 -9.28
CA ASP A 63 -8.37 -2.81 -10.37
C ASP A 63 -6.94 -3.24 -10.75
N PRO A 64 -6.75 -3.92 -11.89
CA PRO A 64 -5.43 -4.33 -12.35
C PRO A 64 -4.52 -3.13 -12.71
N ALA A 65 -5.08 -2.01 -13.13
CA ALA A 65 -4.29 -0.81 -13.41
C ALA A 65 -3.72 -0.20 -12.11
N PHE A 66 -4.37 -0.43 -10.98
CA PHE A 66 -3.83 -0.06 -9.67
C PHE A 66 -2.58 -0.86 -9.30
N ALA A 67 -2.57 -2.18 -9.57
CA ALA A 67 -1.38 -2.99 -9.37
C ALA A 67 -0.22 -2.54 -10.29
N GLU A 68 -0.51 -2.19 -11.54
CA GLU A 68 0.49 -1.63 -12.47
C GLU A 68 1.07 -0.30 -11.96
N CYS A 69 0.21 0.61 -11.51
CA CYS A 69 0.61 1.86 -10.87
C CYS A 69 1.54 1.61 -9.68
N LEU A 70 1.14 0.75 -8.73
CA LEU A 70 1.96 0.47 -7.56
C LEU A 70 3.30 -0.15 -7.92
N CYS A 71 3.33 -1.10 -8.87
CA CYS A 71 4.57 -1.70 -9.35
C CYS A 71 5.53 -0.68 -9.98
N SER A 72 5.00 0.32 -10.69
CA SER A 72 5.80 1.41 -11.26
C SER A 72 6.35 2.39 -10.21
N SER A 73 5.79 2.38 -9.01
CA SER A 73 6.08 3.34 -7.94
C SER A 73 7.02 2.80 -6.85
N LEU A 74 7.46 1.53 -6.96
CA LEU A 74 8.26 0.82 -5.96
C LEU A 74 9.64 1.43 -5.71
N ASP A 75 10.14 2.33 -6.56
CA ASP A 75 11.38 3.07 -6.27
C ASP A 75 11.21 4.10 -5.13
N GLY A 76 9.96 4.42 -4.76
CA GLY A 76 9.63 5.42 -3.74
C GLY A 76 10.06 6.85 -4.10
N ALA A 77 10.54 7.12 -5.32
CA ALA A 77 11.06 8.42 -5.72
C ALA A 77 9.96 9.50 -5.74
N TRP A 78 8.72 9.10 -5.98
CA TRP A 78 7.56 10.00 -5.89
C TRP A 78 7.36 10.57 -4.48
N ILE A 79 7.81 9.89 -3.43
CA ILE A 79 7.69 10.36 -2.04
C ILE A 79 8.60 11.57 -1.79
N ASP A 80 9.69 11.71 -2.54
CA ASP A 80 10.65 12.82 -2.39
C ASP A 80 10.02 14.19 -2.64
N LYS A 81 8.97 14.24 -3.46
CA LYS A 81 8.21 15.48 -3.72
C LYS A 81 7.53 16.06 -2.48
N CYS A 82 7.32 15.22 -1.45
CA CYS A 82 6.57 15.59 -0.26
C CYS A 82 7.44 15.77 1.00
N LEU A 83 8.78 15.69 0.89
CA LEU A 83 9.69 15.81 2.04
C LEU A 83 9.53 17.13 2.81
N SER A 84 9.18 18.22 2.11
CA SER A 84 8.96 19.54 2.72
C SER A 84 7.56 19.71 3.32
N THR A 85 6.61 18.84 2.95
CA THR A 85 5.20 18.90 3.37
C THR A 85 4.87 17.88 4.47
N CYS A 86 5.63 16.78 4.53
CA CYS A 86 5.48 15.71 5.50
C CYS A 86 6.48 15.83 6.67
N SER A 87 6.22 15.14 7.78
CA SER A 87 7.14 15.07 8.94
C SER A 87 8.43 14.31 8.61
N GLN A 88 9.40 14.30 9.52
CA GLN A 88 10.64 13.52 9.38
C GLN A 88 10.41 12.01 9.16
N ASP A 89 9.26 11.49 9.58
CA ASP A 89 8.90 10.07 9.44
C ASP A 89 8.72 9.64 7.98
N ILE A 90 8.59 10.61 7.06
CA ILE A 90 8.39 10.32 5.63
C ILE A 90 9.58 9.61 4.99
N VAL A 91 10.79 9.85 5.49
CA VAL A 91 12.01 9.18 5.00
C VAL A 91 11.99 7.70 5.39
N SER A 92 11.58 7.40 6.62
CA SER A 92 11.37 6.04 7.10
C SER A 92 10.27 5.34 6.29
N PHE A 93 9.18 6.03 6.01
CA PHE A 93 8.11 5.52 5.14
C PHE A 93 8.63 5.19 3.75
N LYS A 94 9.40 6.09 3.12
CA LYS A 94 10.00 5.85 1.79
C LYS A 94 10.85 4.59 1.76
N ASN A 95 11.71 4.42 2.77
CA ASN A 95 12.61 3.26 2.83
C ASN A 95 11.86 1.94 3.01
N ALA A 96 10.75 1.95 3.75
CA ALA A 96 9.92 0.75 3.99
C ALA A 96 8.83 0.55 2.92
N TYR A 97 8.56 1.54 2.07
CA TYR A 97 7.47 1.53 1.09
C TYR A 97 7.44 0.28 0.20
N PRO A 98 8.56 -0.16 -0.43
CA PRO A 98 8.52 -1.26 -1.37
C PRO A 98 8.16 -2.58 -0.68
N GLU A 99 8.81 -2.84 0.46
CA GLU A 99 8.60 -4.04 1.27
C GLU A 99 7.19 -4.07 1.86
N ASN A 100 6.67 -2.93 2.32
CA ASN A 100 5.32 -2.83 2.88
C ASN A 100 4.24 -3.12 1.85
N ILE A 101 4.37 -2.57 0.63
CA ILE A 101 3.38 -2.78 -0.43
C ILE A 101 3.45 -4.20 -0.99
N GLN A 102 4.63 -4.78 -1.13
CA GLN A 102 4.80 -6.19 -1.51
C GLN A 102 4.26 -7.12 -0.41
N GLY A 103 4.57 -6.84 0.86
CA GLY A 103 4.06 -7.58 2.02
C GLY A 103 2.54 -7.45 2.18
N ALA A 104 1.95 -6.36 1.73
CA ALA A 104 0.50 -6.19 1.66
C ALA A 104 -0.16 -7.05 0.55
N GLY A 105 0.64 -7.64 -0.35
CA GLY A 105 0.17 -8.56 -1.38
C GLY A 105 0.28 -8.06 -2.82
N LEU A 106 1.08 -7.02 -3.08
CA LEU A 106 1.44 -6.63 -4.45
C LEU A 106 2.41 -7.64 -5.06
N ILE A 107 2.04 -8.17 -6.23
CA ILE A 107 2.85 -9.07 -7.03
C ILE A 107 3.10 -8.41 -8.38
N CYS A 108 4.34 -8.00 -8.62
CA CYS A 108 4.78 -7.37 -9.88
C CYS A 108 5.39 -8.36 -10.88
N SER A 109 5.56 -9.62 -10.49
CA SER A 109 6.14 -10.64 -11.37
C SER A 109 5.12 -11.17 -12.37
N GLY A 110 5.47 -11.16 -13.67
CA GLY A 110 4.65 -11.72 -14.75
C GLY A 110 4.20 -10.68 -15.77
N ALA A 111 3.33 -11.08 -16.70
CA ALA A 111 2.81 -10.20 -17.76
C ALA A 111 1.74 -9.21 -17.27
N LYS A 112 1.14 -9.46 -16.10
CA LYS A 112 0.13 -8.59 -15.47
C LYS A 112 0.37 -8.54 -13.97
N PRO A 113 0.68 -7.36 -13.42
CA PRO A 113 0.70 -7.14 -11.98
C PRO A 113 -0.64 -7.49 -11.32
N THR A 114 -0.58 -7.98 -10.09
CA THR A 114 -1.77 -8.26 -9.29
C THR A 114 -1.58 -7.72 -7.89
N PHE A 115 -2.67 -7.28 -7.27
CA PHE A 115 -2.70 -6.94 -5.86
C PHE A 115 -3.71 -7.85 -5.18
N VAL A 116 -3.23 -8.83 -4.43
CA VAL A 116 -4.07 -9.75 -3.67
C VAL A 116 -3.80 -9.45 -2.20
N PRO A 117 -4.66 -8.70 -1.49
CA PRO A 117 -4.43 -8.34 -0.11
C PRO A 117 -4.02 -9.58 0.70
N ALA A 118 -2.97 -9.49 1.51
CA ALA A 118 -2.46 -10.62 2.28
C ALA A 118 -3.54 -11.27 3.20
N SER A 119 -4.57 -10.52 3.56
CA SER A 119 -5.75 -11.02 4.29
C SER A 119 -6.68 -11.93 3.47
N LEU A 120 -6.59 -11.88 2.14
CA LEU A 120 -7.38 -12.64 1.16
C LEU A 120 -6.57 -13.73 0.44
N ALA A 121 -5.23 -13.68 0.50
CA ALA A 121 -4.34 -14.72 -0.01
C ALA A 121 -4.37 -15.94 0.94
N LYS A 122 -5.36 -16.82 0.74
CA LYS A 122 -5.47 -18.13 1.40
C LYS A 122 -4.71 -19.21 0.64
#